data_AF-A0A2I7K9M0-F1
#
_entry.id   AF-A0A2I7K9M0-F1
#
_cell.length_a   1.000
_cell.length_b   1.000
_cell.length_c   1.000
_cell.angle_alpha   90.00
_cell.angle_beta   90.00
_cell.angle_gamma   90.00
#
_symmetry.space_group_name_H-M   'P 1'
#
loop_
_entity.id
_entity.type
_entity.pdbx_description
1 polymer ?
#
loop_
_entity_poly.entity_id
_entity_poly.type
_entity_poly.pdbx_seq_one_letter_code
_entity_poly.pdbx_strand_id
1 'polypeptide(L)'
;MPKGADLLLPTIRRFGLVAGLAVGSGLATPAMALEGMYTCAVTSLSGRGWIPPQISLHFHDEWTAEVVHSGNVSALSGRPLKAGFFRISDVSYRVSWTVVSASVGNGAEAVKTHYRAVFNTQNKKLSVQVISLDSGANPPRGIGQCVQVTS
;
A
#
# COMPACT_ATOMS: atom_id res chain seq x y z
N MET A 1 -43.36 -47.83 30.36
CA MET A 1 -44.81 -48.11 30.18
C MET A 1 -45.61 -47.25 31.17
N PRO A 2 -46.79 -46.73 30.78
CA PRO A 2 -47.17 -45.32 31.01
C PRO A 2 -48.49 -45.11 31.80
N LYS A 3 -48.78 -43.85 32.19
CA LYS A 3 -50.13 -43.23 32.43
C LYS A 3 -49.91 -41.85 33.06
N GLY A 4 -50.56 -40.73 32.73
CA GLY A 4 -51.57 -40.30 31.74
C GLY A 4 -51.44 -38.77 31.63
N ALA A 5 -51.59 -38.17 30.45
CA ALA A 5 -52.84 -37.72 29.82
C ALA A 5 -53.40 -36.39 30.39
N ASP A 6 -53.36 -35.39 29.51
CA ASP A 6 -54.31 -34.28 29.31
C ASP A 6 -54.43 -33.14 30.32
N LEU A 7 -53.83 -32.00 29.95
CA LEU A 7 -54.32 -30.65 30.28
C LEU A 7 -54.35 -29.77 29.03
N LEU A 8 -55.52 -29.80 28.38
CA LEU A 8 -56.30 -28.67 27.85
C LEU A 8 -55.56 -27.33 27.60
N LEU A 9 -55.37 -26.99 26.33
CA LEU A 9 -55.44 -25.60 25.80
C LEU A 9 -56.90 -25.10 25.82
N PRO A 10 -57.25 -23.83 25.49
CA PRO A 10 -56.46 -22.63 25.16
C PRO A 10 -56.94 -21.36 25.92
N THR A 11 -56.14 -20.29 26.00
CA THR A 11 -56.69 -18.92 25.88
C THR A 11 -55.62 -17.97 25.35
N ILE A 12 -55.80 -17.60 24.09
CA ILE A 12 -55.02 -16.60 23.35
C ILE A 12 -55.26 -15.24 23.99
N ARG A 13 -54.22 -14.61 24.56
CA ARG A 13 -54.23 -13.17 24.83
C ARG A 13 -53.23 -12.49 23.90
N ARG A 14 -53.80 -11.86 22.88
CA ARG A 14 -53.14 -10.95 21.93
C ARG A 14 -52.19 -10.00 22.67
N PHE A 15 -50.90 -10.06 22.34
CA PHE A 15 -50.06 -8.88 22.23
C PHE A 15 -49.09 -9.15 21.08
N GLY A 16 -49.42 -8.59 19.93
CA GLY A 16 -48.53 -8.57 18.79
C GLY A 16 -47.34 -7.67 19.09
N LEU A 17 -46.15 -8.18 18.83
CA LEU A 17 -45.03 -7.36 18.40
C LEU A 17 -44.16 -8.18 17.46
N VAL A 18 -44.55 -8.17 16.19
CA VAL A 18 -43.64 -8.46 15.08
C VAL A 18 -42.86 -7.17 14.84
N ALA A 19 -41.56 -7.18 15.09
CA ALA A 19 -40.63 -6.20 14.55
C ALA A 19 -39.32 -6.94 14.24
N GLY A 20 -39.10 -7.20 12.96
CA GLY A 20 -38.04 -8.05 12.46
C GLY A 20 -36.65 -7.44 12.69
N LEU A 21 -35.70 -8.30 13.05
CA LEU A 21 -34.29 -8.03 12.90
C LEU A 21 -33.97 -7.98 11.40
N ALA A 22 -33.90 -6.77 10.84
CA ALA A 22 -33.33 -6.56 9.52
C ALA A 22 -31.82 -6.84 9.59
N VAL A 23 -31.43 -8.05 9.16
CA VAL A 23 -30.04 -8.41 8.90
C VAL A 23 -29.59 -7.59 7.69
N GLY A 24 -29.03 -6.42 7.94
CA GLY A 24 -28.36 -5.61 6.94
C GLY A 24 -27.05 -6.28 6.54
N SER A 25 -27.10 -7.23 5.61
CA SER A 25 -25.93 -7.77 4.93
C SER A 25 -25.33 -6.68 4.04
N GLY A 26 -24.59 -5.74 4.64
CA GLY A 26 -23.73 -4.85 3.88
C GLY A 26 -22.73 -5.71 3.13
N LEU A 27 -22.91 -5.85 1.82
CA LEU A 27 -21.90 -6.42 0.94
C LEU A 27 -20.66 -5.52 1.07
N ALA A 28 -19.70 -5.96 1.89
CA ALA A 28 -18.38 -5.38 1.92
C ALA A 28 -17.77 -5.68 0.55
N THR A 29 -17.93 -4.77 -0.41
CA THR A 29 -17.17 -4.84 -1.65
C THR A 29 -15.70 -4.83 -1.27
N PRO A 30 -14.92 -5.87 -1.62
CA PRO A 30 -13.50 -5.90 -1.31
C PRO A 30 -12.88 -4.65 -1.95
N ALA A 31 -12.07 -3.92 -1.18
CA ALA A 31 -11.30 -2.81 -1.71
C ALA A 31 -10.35 -3.38 -2.77
N MET A 32 -10.66 -3.17 -4.04
CA MET A 32 -9.82 -3.60 -5.15
C MET A 32 -8.46 -2.91 -5.00
N ALA A 33 -7.40 -3.71 -4.94
CA ALA A 33 -6.03 -3.20 -4.97
C ALA A 33 -5.80 -2.47 -6.31
N LEU A 34 -4.94 -1.46 -6.30
CA LEU A 34 -4.52 -0.83 -7.56
C LEU A 34 -3.73 -1.86 -8.37
N GLU A 35 -4.04 -2.02 -9.65
CA GLU A 35 -3.24 -2.81 -10.59
C GLU A 35 -2.63 -1.87 -11.65
N GLY A 36 -1.45 -2.23 -12.15
CA GLY A 36 -0.85 -1.61 -13.33
C GLY A 36 0.56 -1.10 -13.11
N MET A 37 1.21 -0.76 -14.22
CA MET A 37 2.59 -0.30 -14.25
C MET A 37 2.68 1.19 -14.54
N TYR A 38 3.55 1.89 -13.81
CA TYR A 38 3.78 3.32 -13.94
C TYR A 38 5.27 3.59 -13.96
N THR A 39 5.72 4.46 -14.85
CA THR A 39 7.10 4.95 -14.86
C THR A 39 7.11 6.44 -14.54
N CYS A 40 7.89 6.82 -13.53
CA CYS A 40 7.95 8.16 -13.00
C CYS A 40 9.32 8.78 -13.23
N ALA A 41 9.37 9.92 -13.92
CA ALA A 41 10.55 10.77 -13.95
C ALA A 41 10.57 11.61 -12.68
N VAL A 42 11.65 11.54 -11.89
CA VAL A 42 11.74 12.11 -10.54
C VAL A 42 12.87 13.13 -10.46
N THR A 43 12.54 14.32 -9.96
CA THR A 43 13.49 15.37 -9.62
C THR A 43 13.83 15.30 -8.14
N SER A 44 15.11 15.17 -7.80
CA SER A 44 15.59 15.27 -6.42
C SER A 44 15.50 16.70 -5.92
N LEU A 45 14.87 16.89 -4.77
CA LEU A 45 14.81 18.17 -4.05
C LEU A 45 15.96 18.34 -3.05
N SER A 46 16.80 17.32 -2.90
CA SER A 46 17.86 17.27 -1.88
C SER A 46 19.27 17.28 -2.46
N GLY A 47 19.42 17.15 -3.79
CA GLY A 47 20.70 17.27 -4.51
C GLY A 47 21.76 16.18 -4.25
N ARG A 48 21.55 15.29 -3.28
CA ARG A 48 22.57 14.37 -2.75
C ARG A 48 22.55 12.95 -3.34
N GLY A 49 21.95 12.75 -4.52
CA GLY A 49 21.97 11.45 -5.22
C GLY A 49 21.16 10.31 -4.59
N TRP A 50 20.52 10.50 -3.42
CA TRP A 50 19.69 9.48 -2.75
C TRP A 50 18.35 9.20 -3.44
N ILE A 51 17.91 10.09 -4.33
CA ILE A 51 16.64 9.93 -5.03
C ILE A 51 16.94 9.50 -6.47
N PRO A 52 16.49 8.31 -6.89
CA PRO A 52 16.63 7.87 -8.27
C PRO A 52 15.96 8.85 -9.23
N PRO A 53 16.58 9.15 -10.39
CA PRO A 53 15.97 10.03 -11.39
C PRO A 53 14.76 9.40 -12.08
N GLN A 54 14.63 8.07 -12.03
CA GLN A 54 13.46 7.37 -12.52
C GLN A 54 13.08 6.22 -11.57
N ILE A 55 11.78 6.08 -11.33
CA ILE A 55 11.20 5.02 -10.50
C ILE A 55 10.05 4.41 -11.30
N SER A 56 10.09 3.10 -11.52
CA SER A 56 8.95 2.36 -12.04
C SER A 56 8.24 1.65 -10.88
N LEU A 57 6.92 1.78 -10.84
CA LEU A 57 6.03 1.16 -9.87
C LEU A 57 5.19 0.13 -10.62
N HIS A 58 5.21 -1.11 -10.17
CA HIS A 58 4.34 -2.16 -10.68
C HIS A 58 3.45 -2.63 -9.54
N PHE A 59 2.16 -2.32 -9.62
CA PHE A 59 1.21 -2.72 -8.60
C PHE A 59 0.57 -4.05 -8.98
N HIS A 60 0.49 -4.94 -8.00
CA HIS A 60 -0.15 -6.24 -8.11
C HIS A 60 -1.32 -6.32 -7.12
N ASP A 61 -2.07 -7.40 -7.23
CA ASP A 61 -3.09 -7.76 -6.26
C ASP A 61 -2.49 -7.94 -4.84
N GLU A 62 -3.38 -8.02 -3.86
CA GLU A 62 -3.03 -8.30 -2.46
C GLU A 62 -2.10 -7.28 -1.78
N TRP A 63 -2.14 -6.01 -2.22
CA TRP A 63 -1.35 -4.91 -1.61
C TRP A 63 0.17 -5.05 -1.77
N THR A 64 0.59 -5.80 -2.79
CA THR A 64 2.00 -6.02 -3.14
C THR A 64 2.39 -5.24 -4.39
N ALA A 65 3.64 -4.76 -4.43
CA ALA A 65 4.15 -4.04 -5.58
C ALA A 65 5.63 -4.38 -5.82
N GLU A 66 6.10 -4.10 -7.02
CA GLU A 66 7.52 -4.05 -7.34
C GLU A 66 7.93 -2.62 -7.65
N VAL A 67 9.14 -2.26 -7.24
CA VAL A 67 9.75 -0.97 -7.53
C VAL A 67 11.08 -1.19 -8.23
N VAL A 68 11.26 -0.55 -9.38
CA VAL A 68 12.54 -0.55 -10.09
C VAL A 68 13.10 0.86 -10.08
N HIS A 69 14.35 0.99 -9.64
CA HIS A 69 15.11 2.23 -9.78
C HIS A 69 15.89 2.20 -11.10
N SER A 70 15.89 3.31 -11.84
CA SER A 70 16.77 3.49 -12.99
C SER A 70 17.62 4.75 -12.84
N GLY A 71 18.89 4.67 -13.24
CA GLY A 71 19.84 5.80 -13.22
C GLY A 71 20.99 5.64 -12.21
N ASN A 72 21.73 6.72 -11.99
CA ASN A 72 23.07 6.73 -11.37
C ASN A 72 23.12 6.43 -9.85
N VAL A 73 22.01 6.04 -9.23
CA VAL A 73 21.94 5.74 -7.79
C VAL A 73 22.24 4.25 -7.57
N SER A 74 23.53 3.90 -7.68
CA SER A 74 24.27 2.69 -7.24
C SER A 74 23.63 1.28 -7.35
N ALA A 75 24.44 0.28 -7.77
CA ALA A 75 24.38 -1.19 -7.61
C ALA A 75 23.08 -2.00 -7.90
N LEU A 76 21.90 -1.38 -7.89
CA LEU A 76 20.58 -2.02 -7.99
C LEU A 76 19.74 -1.47 -9.14
N SER A 77 20.32 -0.58 -9.96
CA SER A 77 19.65 -0.07 -11.16
C SER A 77 19.14 -1.24 -12.02
N GLY A 78 17.84 -1.22 -12.32
CA GLY A 78 17.18 -2.22 -13.15
C GLY A 78 16.73 -3.50 -12.43
N ARG A 79 16.98 -3.67 -11.12
CA ARG A 79 16.47 -4.82 -10.36
C ARG A 79 15.12 -4.51 -9.71
N PRO A 80 14.10 -5.38 -9.83
CA PRO A 80 12.85 -5.20 -9.11
C PRO A 80 13.03 -5.44 -7.60
N LEU A 81 12.54 -4.50 -6.81
CA LEU A 81 12.52 -4.52 -5.36
C LEU A 81 11.10 -4.80 -4.89
N LYS A 82 10.93 -5.75 -3.98
CA LYS A 82 9.64 -5.98 -3.34
C LYS A 82 9.23 -4.73 -2.55
N ALA A 83 8.01 -4.30 -2.77
CA ALA A 83 7.37 -3.18 -2.11
C ALA A 83 6.01 -3.61 -1.56
N GLY A 84 5.60 -2.92 -0.50
CA GLY A 84 4.22 -2.96 -0.02
C GLY A 84 3.55 -1.63 -0.32
N PHE A 85 2.24 -1.65 -0.52
CA PHE A 85 1.48 -0.42 -0.65
C PHE A 85 0.14 -0.50 0.07
N PHE A 86 -0.43 0.66 0.37
CA PHE A 86 -1.80 0.75 0.89
C PHE A 86 -2.47 2.02 0.40
N ARG A 87 -3.79 1.99 0.33
CA ARG A 87 -4.61 3.13 -0.09
C ARG A 87 -4.69 4.15 1.05
N ILE A 88 -4.35 5.41 0.76
CA ILE A 88 -4.51 6.54 1.70
C ILE A 88 -5.85 7.26 1.44
N SER A 89 -6.25 7.35 0.17
CA SER A 89 -7.49 7.97 -0.29
C SER A 89 -7.90 7.36 -1.62
N ASP A 90 -9.01 7.82 -2.20
CA ASP A 90 -9.52 7.20 -3.41
C ASP A 90 -8.57 7.20 -4.60
N VAL A 91 -7.70 8.21 -4.64
CA VAL A 91 -6.77 8.48 -5.73
C VAL A 91 -5.32 8.48 -5.26
N SER A 92 -5.01 8.12 -4.02
CA SER A 92 -3.64 8.18 -3.49
C SER A 92 -3.24 6.92 -2.73
N TYR A 93 -2.06 6.42 -3.05
CA TYR A 93 -1.49 5.20 -2.48
C TYR A 93 -0.12 5.50 -1.89
N ARG A 94 0.14 4.94 -0.70
CA ARG A 94 1.47 4.97 -0.11
C ARG A 94 2.20 3.69 -0.48
N VAL A 95 3.39 3.82 -1.04
CA VAL A 95 4.28 2.72 -1.40
C VAL A 95 5.52 2.79 -0.50
N SER A 96 6.00 1.64 -0.01
CA SER A 96 7.21 1.58 0.83
C SER A 96 8.06 0.39 0.42
N TRP A 97 9.37 0.61 0.33
CA TRP A 97 10.35 -0.42 -0.04
C TRP A 97 11.69 -0.14 0.64
N THR A 98 12.57 -1.14 0.65
CA THR A 98 13.89 -1.03 1.26
C THR A 98 14.95 -1.39 0.24
N VAL A 99 15.99 -0.58 0.16
CA VAL A 99 17.21 -0.84 -0.60
C VAL A 99 18.28 -1.33 0.34
N VAL A 100 18.89 -2.47 0.05
CA VAL A 100 20.05 -2.99 0.78
C VAL A 100 21.26 -2.85 -0.13
N SER A 101 22.21 -2.00 0.25
CA SER A 101 23.46 -1.80 -0.49
C SER A 101 24.66 -2.32 0.31
N ALA A 102 25.67 -2.82 -0.40
CA ALA A 102 26.95 -3.11 0.21
C ALA A 102 27.53 -1.84 0.84
N SER A 103 28.18 -1.98 1.98
CA SER A 103 28.90 -0.88 2.63
C SER A 103 29.97 -0.33 1.70
N VAL A 104 30.02 0.99 1.54
CA VAL A 104 31.17 1.68 0.92
C VAL A 104 32.18 1.99 2.02
N GLY A 105 32.95 0.97 2.44
CA GLY A 105 33.99 1.07 3.46
C GLY A 105 34.37 -0.27 4.11
N ASN A 106 35.36 -0.28 5.00
CA ASN A 106 35.85 -1.48 5.72
C ASN A 106 34.85 -2.05 6.76
N GLY A 107 33.64 -1.50 6.86
CA GLY A 107 32.58 -2.02 7.73
C GLY A 107 31.78 -3.11 7.02
N ALA A 108 31.75 -4.31 7.57
CA ALA A 108 31.14 -5.50 6.97
C ALA A 108 29.59 -5.48 6.89
N GLU A 109 28.92 -4.42 7.36
CA GLU A 109 27.46 -4.38 7.45
C GLU A 109 26.80 -3.69 6.26
N ALA A 110 25.81 -4.37 5.67
CA ALA A 110 25.01 -3.81 4.58
C ALA A 110 24.18 -2.60 5.07
N VAL A 111 24.20 -1.52 4.28
CA VAL A 111 23.41 -0.32 4.58
C VAL A 111 21.99 -0.54 4.07
N LYS A 112 21.00 -0.40 4.96
CA LYS A 112 19.58 -0.45 4.62
C LYS A 112 19.03 0.95 4.51
N THR A 113 18.51 1.29 3.34
CA THR A 113 17.86 2.57 3.07
C THR A 113 16.36 2.35 2.88
N HIS A 114 15.55 2.93 3.77
CA HIS A 114 14.09 2.83 3.68
C HIS A 114 13.50 3.98 2.86
N TYR A 115 12.65 3.64 1.90
CA TYR A 115 11.95 4.59 1.06
C TYR A 115 10.45 4.56 1.36
N ARG A 116 9.83 5.73 1.23
CA ARG A 116 8.39 5.92 1.21
C ARG A 116 8.04 6.81 0.03
N ALA A 117 6.99 6.45 -0.69
CA ALA A 117 6.39 7.32 -1.67
C ALA A 117 4.87 7.44 -1.50
N VAL A 118 4.33 8.56 -1.96
CA VAL A 118 2.89 8.76 -2.17
C VAL A 118 2.68 8.95 -3.67
N PHE A 119 1.92 8.04 -4.26
CA PHE A 119 1.54 8.08 -5.66
C PHE A 119 0.07 8.48 -5.77
N ASN A 120 -0.22 9.52 -6.54
CA ASN A 120 -1.58 9.94 -6.85
C ASN A 120 -1.96 9.48 -8.25
N THR A 121 -2.97 8.62 -8.37
CA THR A 121 -3.40 7.99 -9.62
C THR A 121 -4.18 8.94 -10.53
N GLN A 122 -4.75 10.02 -9.99
CA GLN A 122 -5.54 10.99 -10.75
C GLN A 122 -4.64 11.97 -11.50
N ASN A 123 -3.67 12.57 -10.81
CA ASN A 123 -2.76 13.55 -11.41
C ASN A 123 -1.39 12.95 -11.78
N LYS A 124 -1.20 11.65 -11.56
CA LYS A 124 0.01 10.88 -11.83
C LYS A 124 1.27 11.47 -11.20
N LYS A 125 1.15 12.13 -10.04
CA LYS A 125 2.31 12.66 -9.30
C LYS A 125 2.84 11.66 -8.28
N LEU A 126 4.16 11.58 -8.19
CA LEU A 126 4.89 10.83 -7.16
C LEU A 126 5.60 11.81 -6.22
N SER A 127 5.48 11.61 -4.91
CA SER A 127 6.34 12.24 -3.91
C SER A 127 7.10 11.14 -3.19
N VAL A 128 8.43 11.19 -3.17
CA VAL A 128 9.30 10.15 -2.59
C VAL A 128 10.22 10.73 -1.55
N GLN A 129 10.48 9.95 -0.49
CA GLN A 129 11.32 10.33 0.62
C GLN A 129 12.11 9.13 1.16
N VAL A 130 13.36 9.36 1.54
CA VAL A 130 14.14 8.43 2.35
C VAL A 130 13.77 8.65 3.82
N ILE A 131 13.33 7.61 4.53
CA ILE A 131 12.79 7.74 5.89
C ILE A 131 13.89 7.68 6.97
N SER A 132 15.03 7.07 6.66
CA SER A 132 16.11 6.81 7.60
C SER A 132 17.45 7.30 7.04
N LEU A 133 17.96 8.38 7.62
CA LEU A 133 19.40 8.66 7.70
C LEU A 133 19.62 9.02 9.17
N ASP A 134 20.43 8.27 9.91
CA ASP A 134 20.65 8.41 11.37
C ASP A 134 21.36 9.72 11.79
N SER A 135 21.14 10.82 11.07
CA SER A 135 22.03 12.01 11.07
C SER A 135 21.36 13.32 11.49
N GLY A 136 20.07 13.33 11.87
CA GLY A 136 19.35 14.58 12.20
C GLY A 136 19.18 15.55 11.01
N ALA A 137 19.68 15.20 9.83
CA ALA A 137 19.49 15.96 8.61
C ALA A 137 18.09 15.77 8.04
N ASN A 138 17.59 16.78 7.32
CA ASN A 138 16.33 16.66 6.59
C ASN A 138 16.40 15.45 5.63
N PRO A 139 15.44 14.53 5.71
CA PRO A 139 15.45 13.34 4.88
C PRO A 139 15.42 13.71 3.40
N PRO A 140 16.23 13.06 2.54
CA PRO A 140 16.19 13.25 1.09
C PRO A 140 14.78 13.09 0.54
N ARG A 141 14.39 13.99 -0.37
CA ARG A 141 13.06 14.03 -1.01
C ARG A 141 13.17 14.23 -2.50
N GLY A 142 12.17 13.75 -3.22
CA GLY A 142 11.97 14.03 -4.63
C GLY A 142 10.50 14.07 -5.02
N ILE A 143 10.23 14.68 -6.16
CA ILE A 143 8.91 14.76 -6.78
C ILE A 143 9.01 14.26 -8.22
N GLY A 144 8.00 13.54 -8.69
CA GLY A 144 8.01 12.99 -10.03
C GLY A 144 6.66 13.07 -10.73
N GLN A 145 6.75 13.02 -12.05
CA GLN A 145 5.60 12.86 -12.95
C GLN A 145 5.63 11.44 -13.51
N CYS A 146 4.50 10.76 -13.45
CA CYS A 146 4.36 9.39 -13.88
C CYS A 146 3.53 9.28 -15.15
N VAL A 147 3.85 8.29 -15.96
CA VAL A 147 3.01 7.81 -17.05
C VAL A 147 2.63 6.37 -16.78
N GLN A 148 1.39 6.01 -17.10
CA GLN A 148 0.98 4.61 -17.09
C GLN A 148 1.62 3.93 -18.28
N VAL A 149 2.23 2.77 -18.06
CA VAL A 149 2.76 1.94 -19.13
C VAL A 149 1.72 0.86 -19.38
N THR A 150 1.03 0.95 -20.50
CA THR A 150 0.17 -0.12 -20.99
C THR A 150 1.06 -1.27 -21.44
N SER A 151 0.82 -2.47 -20.91
CA SER A 151 1.36 -3.69 -21.50
C SER A 151 0.54 -4.09 -22.73
#